data_AF-A0A1F8ZXZ3-F1
#
_entry.id   AF-A0A1F8ZXZ3-F1
#
_cell.length_a   1.000
_cell.length_b   1.000
_cell.length_c   1.000
_cell.angle_alpha   90.00
_cell.angle_beta   90.00
_cell.angle_gamma   90.00
#
_symmetry.space_group_name_H-M   'P 1'
#
loop_
_entity.id
_entity.type
_entity.pdbx_description
1 polymer ?
#
loop_
_entity_poly.entity_id
_entity_poly.type
_entity_poly.pdbx_seq_one_letter_code
_entity_poly.pdbx_strand_id
1 'polypeptide(L)'
;MRPLHFHVKTIMRPLILPDLMAAKFFLLIRRKEMMRKKSPKWIWTILSVAGVVVLGLVDWLTGYEFNFFVFYFFPVAFAAWFLGLVASVFFAVFSAMVWFAADFLGDHQYSSSFYAVWNTMIRLVSFLAIGWSVYRMRYLLDREQETSEALGRSLSEIKVLETFLPICSQCKKIRDKQGVWQQLEVYIGQHSDTQFSHGYCPECAKRIMKEAGLLNDKTG
;
A
#
# COMPACT_ATOMS: atom_id res chain seq x y z
N MET A 1 54.19 10.21 9.32
CA MET A 1 53.23 9.65 8.34
C MET A 1 51.85 9.71 8.97
N ARG A 2 50.94 10.55 8.47
CA ARG A 2 49.56 10.71 8.99
C ARG A 2 48.63 9.77 8.20
N PRO A 3 47.72 9.01 8.83
CA PRO A 3 46.69 8.31 8.10
C PRO A 3 45.52 9.27 7.79
N LEU A 4 45.02 9.17 6.56
CA LEU A 4 43.90 9.94 6.03
C LEU A 4 42.61 9.64 6.81
N HIS A 5 41.92 10.71 7.24
CA HIS A 5 40.51 10.64 7.64
C HIS A 5 39.65 10.35 6.40
N PHE A 6 39.09 9.15 6.31
CA PHE A 6 38.00 8.84 5.38
C PHE A 6 36.69 9.37 6.00
N HIS A 7 36.25 10.54 5.55
CA HIS A 7 34.90 11.03 5.79
C HIS A 7 33.93 10.16 4.97
N VAL A 8 33.32 9.15 5.61
CA VAL A 8 32.12 8.49 5.08
C VAL A 8 30.98 9.51 5.21
N LYS A 9 30.77 10.28 4.15
CA LYS A 9 29.59 11.11 3.98
C LYS A 9 28.40 10.17 3.84
N THR A 10 27.66 9.95 4.92
CA THR A 10 26.34 9.31 4.88
C THR A 10 25.48 10.13 3.92
N ILE A 11 25.23 9.59 2.73
CA ILE A 11 24.34 10.19 1.74
C ILE A 11 22.91 10.06 2.29
N MET A 12 22.50 10.98 3.17
CA MET A 12 21.10 11.33 3.30
C MET A 12 20.71 11.99 1.98
N ARG A 13 20.18 11.20 1.04
CA ARG A 13 19.51 11.76 -0.14
C ARG A 13 18.34 12.61 0.36
N PRO A 14 18.27 13.91 0.04
CA PRO A 14 17.10 14.70 0.37
C PRO A 14 15.90 14.13 -0.41
N LEU A 15 14.83 13.83 0.33
CA LEU A 15 13.54 13.37 -0.21
C LEU A 15 13.03 14.42 -1.20
N ILE A 16 13.04 14.12 -2.49
CA ILE A 16 12.65 15.07 -3.54
C ILE A 16 11.12 15.14 -3.54
N LEU A 17 10.52 16.35 -3.58
CA LEU A 17 9.06 16.60 -3.61
C LEU A 17 8.18 15.60 -4.43
N PRO A 18 8.58 15.05 -5.59
CA PRO A 18 7.84 13.99 -6.28
C PRO A 18 7.56 12.74 -5.43
N ASP A 19 8.45 12.36 -4.51
CA ASP A 19 8.26 11.19 -3.64
C ASP A 19 7.13 11.41 -2.63
N LEU A 20 6.93 12.64 -2.17
CA LEU A 20 5.88 12.98 -1.20
C LEU A 20 4.49 12.98 -1.86
N MET A 21 4.39 13.48 -3.09
CA MET A 21 3.15 13.43 -3.89
C MET A 21 2.81 11.99 -4.28
N ALA A 22 3.80 11.22 -4.71
CA ALA A 22 3.65 9.79 -4.97
C ALA A 22 3.21 9.04 -3.70
N ALA A 23 3.83 9.32 -2.55
CA ALA A 23 3.46 8.71 -1.27
C ALA A 23 2.04 9.09 -0.82
N LYS A 24 1.63 10.36 -0.95
CA LYS A 24 0.24 10.79 -0.64
C LYS A 24 -0.77 10.14 -1.57
N PHE A 25 -0.47 10.04 -2.87
CA PHE A 25 -1.31 9.35 -3.84
C PHE A 25 -1.44 7.86 -3.50
N PHE A 26 -0.33 7.20 -3.16
CA PHE A 26 -0.30 5.81 -2.72
C PHE A 26 -1.11 5.60 -1.43
N LEU A 27 -0.99 6.50 -0.46
CA LEU A 27 -1.77 6.46 0.80
C LEU A 27 -3.26 6.68 0.58
N LEU A 28 -3.65 7.55 -0.36
CA LEU A 28 -5.05 7.77 -0.74
C LEU A 28 -5.64 6.53 -1.43
N ILE A 29 -4.88 5.88 -2.30
CA ILE A 29 -5.26 4.61 -2.92
C ILE A 29 -5.41 3.54 -1.81
N ARG A 30 -4.42 3.39 -0.94
CA ARG A 30 -4.44 2.43 0.18
C ARG A 30 -5.63 2.64 1.12
N ARG A 31 -5.98 3.90 1.41
CA ARG A 31 -7.16 4.25 2.23
C ARG A 31 -8.47 3.88 1.55
N LYS A 32 -8.61 4.11 0.24
CA LYS A 32 -9.78 3.68 -0.53
C LYS A 32 -9.94 2.15 -0.57
N GLU A 33 -8.83 1.42 -0.61
CA GLU A 33 -8.83 -0.04 -0.68
C GLU A 33 -9.24 -0.71 0.64
N MET A 34 -8.79 -0.16 1.78
CA MET A 34 -9.27 -0.62 3.09
C MET A 34 -10.78 -0.41 3.28
N MET A 35 -11.32 0.70 2.77
CA MET A 35 -12.77 0.97 2.79
C MET A 35 -13.56 -0.01 1.92
N ARG A 36 -13.00 -0.46 0.79
CA ARG A 36 -13.60 -1.48 -0.08
C ARG A 36 -13.67 -2.85 0.59
N LYS A 37 -12.61 -3.31 1.26
CA LYS A 37 -12.56 -4.64 1.90
C LYS A 37 -13.57 -4.78 3.04
N LYS A 38 -13.98 -3.66 3.65
CA LYS A 38 -14.92 -3.59 4.78
C LYS A 38 -16.37 -3.30 4.37
N SER A 39 -16.61 -2.83 3.13
CA SER A 39 -17.97 -2.48 2.67
C SER A 39 -18.71 -3.71 2.15
N PRO A 40 -20.02 -3.84 2.45
CA PRO A 40 -20.80 -4.98 1.99
C PRO A 40 -21.06 -4.87 0.47
N LYS A 41 -20.90 -6.00 -0.23
CA LYS A 41 -20.95 -6.05 -1.71
C LYS A 41 -22.28 -5.56 -2.31
N TRP A 42 -23.40 -5.67 -1.59
CA TRP A 42 -24.72 -5.27 -2.09
C TRP A 42 -24.85 -3.78 -2.39
N ILE A 43 -24.14 -2.90 -1.66
CA ILE A 43 -24.15 -1.45 -1.90
C ILE A 43 -23.62 -1.15 -3.30
N TRP A 44 -22.51 -1.79 -3.66
CA TRP A 44 -21.87 -1.62 -4.97
C TRP A 44 -22.71 -2.22 -6.09
N THR A 45 -23.42 -3.31 -5.84
CA THR A 45 -24.39 -3.87 -6.78
C THR A 45 -25.51 -2.88 -7.05
N ILE A 46 -26.14 -2.31 -6.02
CA ILE A 46 -27.23 -1.32 -6.18
C ILE A 46 -26.74 -0.12 -6.99
N LEU A 47 -25.56 0.41 -6.67
CA LEU A 47 -24.99 1.56 -7.38
C LEU A 47 -24.72 1.25 -8.86
N SER A 48 -24.24 0.04 -9.17
CA SER A 48 -23.98 -0.39 -10.55
C SER A 48 -25.28 -0.59 -11.33
N VAL A 49 -26.31 -1.21 -10.71
CA VAL A 49 -27.65 -1.37 -11.32
C VAL A 49 -28.28 0.00 -11.56
N ALA A 50 -28.25 0.89 -10.57
CA ALA A 50 -28.77 2.25 -10.71
C ALA A 50 -28.07 3.00 -11.85
N GLY A 51 -26.75 2.83 -12.00
CA GLY A 51 -26.00 3.40 -13.12
C GLY A 51 -26.49 2.92 -14.48
N VAL A 52 -26.70 1.61 -14.66
CA VAL A 52 -27.23 1.07 -15.93
C VAL A 52 -28.66 1.56 -16.19
N VAL A 53 -29.52 1.58 -15.17
CA VAL A 53 -30.92 2.05 -15.31
C VAL A 53 -30.97 3.52 -15.70
N VAL A 54 -30.18 4.37 -15.04
CA VAL A 54 -30.10 5.80 -15.36
C VAL A 54 -29.60 6.01 -16.78
N LEU A 55 -28.54 5.30 -17.20
CA LEU A 55 -28.03 5.39 -18.56
C LEU A 55 -29.06 4.91 -19.59
N GLY A 56 -29.79 3.83 -19.31
CA GLY A 56 -30.87 3.33 -20.18
C GLY A 56 -32.03 4.32 -20.32
N LEU A 57 -32.44 4.96 -19.21
CA LEU A 57 -33.47 6.01 -19.24
C LEU A 57 -33.00 7.24 -20.02
N VAL A 58 -31.74 7.65 -19.83
CA VAL A 58 -31.15 8.76 -20.57
C VAL A 58 -31.11 8.45 -22.05
N ASP A 59 -30.62 7.26 -22.44
CA ASP A 59 -30.54 6.80 -23.84
C ASP A 59 -31.93 6.79 -24.50
N TRP A 60 -32.95 6.34 -23.78
CA TRP A 60 -34.34 6.38 -24.26
C TRP A 60 -34.90 7.80 -24.41
N LEU A 61 -34.58 8.71 -23.48
CA LEU A 61 -35.09 10.08 -23.46
C LEU A 61 -34.40 11.00 -24.48
N THR A 62 -33.08 10.88 -24.63
CA THR A 62 -32.27 11.76 -25.48
C THR A 62 -32.44 11.48 -26.97
N GLY A 63 -33.00 10.31 -27.32
CA GLY A 63 -33.18 9.94 -28.71
C GLY A 63 -31.85 9.79 -29.46
N TYR A 64 -31.95 9.67 -30.77
CA TYR A 64 -30.89 9.07 -31.60
C TYR A 64 -29.77 9.99 -32.06
N GLU A 65 -29.75 11.25 -31.64
CA GLU A 65 -28.72 12.19 -32.11
C GLU A 65 -27.35 11.95 -31.49
N PHE A 66 -27.29 11.23 -30.36
CA PHE A 66 -26.05 10.96 -29.63
C PHE A 66 -25.87 9.46 -29.33
N ASN A 67 -24.74 8.90 -29.77
CA ASN A 67 -24.36 7.52 -29.44
C ASN A 67 -23.73 7.46 -28.03
N PHE A 68 -24.53 7.16 -27.00
CA PHE A 68 -24.07 7.10 -25.60
C PHE A 68 -23.43 5.78 -25.17
N PHE A 69 -23.11 4.86 -26.10
CA PHE A 69 -22.60 3.52 -25.74
C PHE A 69 -21.30 3.55 -24.90
N VAL A 70 -20.48 4.59 -25.05
CA VAL A 70 -19.24 4.78 -24.28
C VAL A 70 -19.52 4.93 -22.78
N PHE A 71 -20.66 5.51 -22.39
CA PHE A 71 -21.01 5.70 -20.99
C PHE A 71 -21.35 4.38 -20.29
N TYR A 72 -21.77 3.35 -21.04
CA TYR A 72 -21.98 2.00 -20.50
C TYR A 72 -20.67 1.29 -20.11
N PHE A 73 -19.51 1.84 -20.47
CA PHE A 73 -18.23 1.39 -19.89
C PHE A 73 -18.15 1.67 -18.39
N PHE A 74 -18.83 2.71 -17.90
CA PHE A 74 -18.72 3.12 -16.50
C PHE A 74 -19.30 2.07 -15.53
N PRO A 75 -20.56 1.59 -15.67
CA PRO A 75 -21.08 0.54 -14.80
C PRO A 75 -20.29 -0.77 -14.89
N VAL A 76 -19.81 -1.15 -16.08
CA VAL A 76 -19.04 -2.38 -16.30
C VAL A 76 -17.66 -2.32 -15.64
N ALA A 77 -16.94 -1.21 -15.82
CA ALA A 77 -15.65 -0.98 -15.17
C ALA A 77 -15.80 -0.84 -13.64
N PHE A 78 -16.86 -0.19 -13.18
CA PHE A 78 -17.16 -0.05 -11.77
C PHE A 78 -17.45 -1.42 -11.14
N ALA A 79 -18.27 -2.25 -11.78
CA ALA A 79 -18.52 -3.62 -11.34
C ALA A 79 -17.22 -4.46 -11.33
N ALA A 80 -16.36 -4.33 -12.34
CA ALA A 80 -15.06 -5.01 -12.37
C ALA A 80 -14.18 -4.63 -11.18
N TRP A 81 -14.16 -3.35 -10.81
CA TRP A 81 -13.33 -2.83 -9.73
C TRP A 81 -13.82 -3.23 -8.33
N PHE A 82 -15.14 -3.25 -8.10
CA PHE A 82 -15.70 -3.45 -6.75
C PHE A 82 -16.29 -4.84 -6.49
N LEU A 83 -16.85 -5.49 -7.53
CA LEU A 83 -17.57 -6.76 -7.41
C LEU A 83 -16.79 -7.95 -8.02
N GLY A 84 -15.87 -7.67 -8.95
CA GLY A 84 -14.98 -8.64 -9.59
C GLY A 84 -15.39 -9.03 -11.02
N LEU A 85 -14.68 -9.99 -11.61
CA LEU A 85 -14.83 -10.36 -13.02
C LEU A 85 -16.23 -10.89 -13.36
N VAL A 86 -16.74 -11.82 -12.55
CA VAL A 86 -18.05 -12.45 -12.79
C VAL A 86 -19.16 -11.39 -12.84
N ALA A 87 -19.18 -10.47 -11.88
CA ALA A 87 -20.14 -9.38 -11.86
C ALA A 87 -19.97 -8.44 -13.07
N SER A 88 -18.73 -8.10 -13.45
CA SER A 88 -18.49 -7.28 -14.65
C SER A 88 -19.03 -7.93 -15.93
N VAL A 89 -18.86 -9.24 -16.10
CA VAL A 89 -19.42 -9.99 -17.22
C VAL A 89 -20.95 -9.93 -17.21
N PHE A 90 -21.59 -10.12 -16.05
CA PHE A 90 -23.04 -9.96 -15.94
C PHE A 90 -23.50 -8.55 -16.35
N PHE A 91 -22.84 -7.50 -15.87
CA PHE A 91 -23.17 -6.12 -16.24
C PHE A 91 -22.89 -5.80 -17.72
N ALA A 92 -21.87 -6.40 -18.33
CA ALA A 92 -21.59 -6.28 -19.75
C ALA A 92 -22.72 -6.87 -20.60
N VAL A 93 -23.16 -8.09 -20.26
CA VAL A 93 -24.28 -8.75 -20.94
C VAL A 93 -25.59 -7.99 -20.71
N PHE A 94 -25.86 -7.58 -19.47
CA PHE A 94 -27.06 -6.82 -19.13
C PHE A 94 -27.11 -5.47 -19.88
N SER A 95 -26.00 -4.75 -19.95
CA SER A 95 -25.92 -3.48 -20.70
C SER A 95 -26.11 -3.69 -22.20
N ALA A 96 -25.54 -4.76 -22.78
CA ALA A 96 -25.77 -5.11 -24.17
C ALA A 96 -27.25 -5.47 -24.45
N MET A 97 -27.90 -6.16 -23.51
CA MET A 97 -29.30 -6.53 -23.60
C MET A 97 -30.24 -5.32 -23.46
N VAL A 98 -29.95 -4.39 -22.55
CA VAL A 98 -30.69 -3.11 -22.41
C VAL A 98 -30.61 -2.32 -23.71
N TRP A 99 -29.42 -2.23 -24.32
CA TRP A 99 -29.29 -1.53 -25.60
C TRP A 99 -30.01 -2.25 -26.74
N PHE A 100 -29.88 -3.58 -26.85
CA PHE A 100 -30.60 -4.35 -27.86
C PHE A 100 -32.13 -4.21 -27.72
N ALA A 101 -32.64 -4.17 -26.49
CA ALA A 101 -34.05 -3.92 -26.24
C ALA A 101 -34.47 -2.49 -26.66
N ALA A 102 -33.65 -1.47 -26.38
CA ALA A 102 -33.90 -0.11 -26.84
C ALA A 102 -33.86 -0.02 -28.38
N ASP A 103 -32.96 -0.75 -29.02
CA ASP A 103 -32.81 -0.83 -30.48
C ASP A 103 -33.99 -1.54 -31.15
N PHE A 104 -34.51 -2.61 -30.53
CA PHE A 104 -35.66 -3.37 -31.01
C PHE A 104 -37.00 -2.65 -30.80
N LEU A 105 -37.15 -1.93 -29.69
CA LEU A 105 -38.38 -1.19 -29.36
C LEU A 105 -38.45 0.19 -30.03
N GLY A 106 -37.30 0.82 -30.28
CA GLY A 106 -37.27 1.99 -31.12
C GLY A 106 -37.37 1.58 -32.59
N ASP A 107 -38.20 2.27 -33.35
CA ASP A 107 -38.54 1.96 -34.75
C ASP A 107 -37.39 2.32 -35.70
N HIS A 108 -36.24 1.63 -35.56
CA HIS A 108 -35.02 1.95 -36.30
C HIS A 108 -35.04 1.31 -37.70
N GLN A 109 -34.90 2.15 -38.72
CA GLN A 109 -34.68 1.70 -40.09
C GLN A 109 -33.21 1.32 -40.32
N TYR A 110 -32.76 0.17 -39.80
CA TYR A 110 -31.50 -0.41 -40.26
C TYR A 110 -31.68 -0.99 -41.66
N SER A 111 -30.79 -0.64 -42.59
CA SER A 111 -30.85 -1.15 -43.97
C SER A 111 -30.78 -2.67 -44.06
N SER A 112 -30.22 -3.34 -43.05
CA SER A 112 -30.29 -4.79 -42.92
C SER A 112 -30.10 -5.21 -41.46
N SER A 113 -30.65 -6.37 -41.09
CA SER A 113 -30.46 -6.98 -39.77
C SER A 113 -29.00 -7.29 -39.44
N PHE A 114 -28.10 -7.32 -40.44
CA PHE A 114 -26.66 -7.52 -40.23
C PHE A 114 -26.04 -6.42 -39.37
N TYR A 115 -26.42 -5.15 -39.60
CA TYR A 115 -25.83 -4.02 -38.87
C TYR A 115 -26.20 -4.01 -37.38
N ALA A 116 -27.44 -4.39 -37.04
CA ALA A 116 -27.89 -4.49 -35.65
C ALA A 116 -27.14 -5.59 -34.89
N VAL A 117 -26.98 -6.77 -35.50
CA VAL A 117 -26.19 -7.87 -34.91
C VAL A 117 -24.73 -7.47 -34.75
N TRP A 118 -24.14 -6.84 -35.78
CA TRP A 118 -22.75 -6.40 -35.76
C TRP A 118 -22.47 -5.36 -34.67
N ASN A 119 -23.36 -4.37 -34.50
CA ASN A 119 -23.25 -3.36 -33.45
C ASN A 119 -23.35 -3.97 -32.05
N THR A 120 -24.27 -4.92 -31.85
CA THR A 120 -24.44 -5.61 -30.57
C THR A 120 -23.20 -6.45 -30.23
N MET A 121 -22.62 -7.12 -31.23
CA MET A 121 -21.39 -7.90 -31.08
C MET A 121 -20.20 -7.02 -30.69
N ILE A 122 -19.96 -5.91 -31.38
CA ILE A 122 -18.86 -4.99 -31.06
C ILE A 122 -18.99 -4.43 -29.63
N ARG A 123 -20.21 -4.05 -29.24
CA ARG A 123 -20.48 -3.53 -27.88
C ARG A 123 -20.18 -4.57 -26.81
N LEU A 124 -20.66 -5.80 -26.99
CA LEU A 124 -20.39 -6.89 -26.06
C LEU A 124 -18.90 -7.16 -25.92
N VAL A 125 -18.16 -7.26 -27.04
CA VAL A 125 -16.72 -7.48 -27.04
C VAL A 125 -15.99 -6.33 -26.34
N SER A 126 -16.38 -5.09 -26.59
CA SER A 126 -15.78 -3.90 -25.97
C SER A 126 -16.01 -3.87 -24.45
N PHE A 127 -17.23 -4.18 -24.00
CA PHE A 127 -17.56 -4.25 -22.57
C PHE A 127 -16.78 -5.36 -21.86
N LEU A 128 -16.68 -6.54 -22.47
CA LEU A 128 -15.87 -7.63 -21.92
C LEU A 128 -14.39 -7.29 -21.87
N ALA A 129 -13.84 -6.66 -22.92
CA ALA A 129 -12.45 -6.24 -22.97
C ALA A 129 -12.11 -5.22 -21.86
N ILE A 130 -12.98 -4.23 -21.65
CA ILE A 130 -12.81 -3.22 -20.59
C ILE A 130 -12.98 -3.84 -19.21
N GLY A 131 -14.02 -4.65 -19.01
CA GLY A 131 -14.25 -5.37 -17.75
C GLY A 131 -13.04 -6.25 -17.37
N TRP A 132 -12.52 -7.01 -18.34
CA TRP A 132 -11.32 -7.82 -18.17
C TRP A 132 -10.09 -6.97 -17.84
N SER A 133 -9.83 -5.90 -18.61
CA SER A 133 -8.65 -5.05 -18.43
C SER A 133 -8.65 -4.37 -17.06
N VAL A 134 -9.79 -3.83 -16.64
CA VAL A 134 -9.95 -3.18 -15.33
C VAL A 134 -9.83 -4.21 -14.19
N TYR A 135 -10.47 -5.37 -14.31
CA TYR A 135 -10.34 -6.45 -13.34
C TYR A 135 -8.88 -6.92 -13.22
N ARG A 136 -8.18 -7.10 -14.34
CA ARG A 136 -6.80 -7.57 -14.38
C ARG A 136 -5.85 -6.57 -13.74
N MET A 137 -5.99 -5.28 -14.06
CA MET A 137 -5.23 -4.20 -13.42
C MET A 137 -5.40 -4.23 -11.90
N ARG A 138 -6.66 -4.34 -11.44
CA ARG A 138 -6.97 -4.43 -10.02
C ARG A 138 -6.36 -5.65 -9.35
N TYR A 139 -6.50 -6.82 -9.98
CA TYR A 139 -5.98 -8.09 -9.48
C TYR A 139 -4.45 -8.05 -9.30
N LEU A 140 -3.74 -7.43 -10.24
CA LEU A 140 -2.28 -7.28 -10.16
C LEU A 140 -1.87 -6.33 -9.04
N LEU A 141 -2.57 -5.21 -8.87
CA LEU A 141 -2.29 -4.26 -7.78
C LEU A 141 -2.49 -4.91 -6.40
N ASP A 142 -3.56 -5.67 -6.22
CA ASP A 142 -3.82 -6.39 -4.96
C ASP A 142 -2.69 -7.40 -4.66
N ARG A 143 -2.16 -8.09 -5.69
CA ARG A 143 -1.08 -9.08 -5.55
C ARG A 143 0.29 -8.46 -5.26
N GLU A 144 0.61 -7.33 -5.89
CA GLU A 144 1.82 -6.55 -5.60
C GLU A 144 1.83 -6.09 -4.13
N GLN A 145 0.69 -5.60 -3.63
CA GLN A 145 0.56 -5.17 -2.25
C GLN A 145 0.74 -6.32 -1.26
N GLU A 146 0.10 -7.47 -1.50
CA GLU A 146 0.27 -8.66 -0.64
C GLU A 146 1.73 -9.12 -0.58
N THR A 147 2.43 -9.08 -1.71
CA THR A 147 3.85 -9.43 -1.80
C THR A 147 4.73 -8.44 -1.03
N SER A 148 4.46 -7.13 -1.18
CA SER A 148 5.17 -6.07 -0.46
C SER A 148 4.97 -6.17 1.06
N GLU A 149 3.75 -6.44 1.50
CA GLU A 149 3.46 -6.65 2.93
C GLU A 149 4.12 -7.91 3.48
N ALA A 150 4.14 -9.01 2.71
CA ALA A 150 4.83 -10.24 3.10
C ALA A 150 6.36 -10.04 3.22
N LEU A 151 6.95 -9.30 2.29
CA LEU A 151 8.36 -8.93 2.33
C LEU A 151 8.66 -8.04 3.56
N GLY A 152 7.84 -7.03 3.80
CA GLY A 152 7.98 -6.15 4.95
C GLY A 152 7.93 -6.88 6.29
N ARG A 153 7.07 -7.90 6.42
CA ARG A 153 7.00 -8.75 7.62
C ARG A 153 8.29 -9.55 7.82
N SER A 154 8.81 -10.18 6.77
CA SER A 154 10.06 -10.96 6.84
C SER A 154 11.26 -10.10 7.23
N LEU A 155 11.35 -8.88 6.68
CA LEU A 155 12.40 -7.93 7.05
C LEU A 155 12.27 -7.47 8.50
N SER A 156 11.04 -7.29 9.01
CA SER A 156 10.82 -6.91 10.41
C SER A 156 11.27 -7.99 11.39
N GLU A 157 11.11 -9.27 11.05
CA GLU A 157 11.54 -10.39 11.87
C GLU A 157 13.07 -10.47 11.98
N ILE A 158 13.78 -10.27 10.86
CA ILE A 158 15.25 -10.19 10.86
C ILE A 158 15.73 -9.01 11.70
N LYS A 159 15.07 -7.84 11.55
CA LYS A 159 15.47 -6.62 12.27
C LYS A 159 15.35 -6.79 13.79
N VAL A 160 14.35 -7.53 14.28
CA VAL A 160 14.24 -7.85 15.72
C VAL A 160 15.43 -8.68 16.18
N LEU A 161 15.87 -9.67 15.39
CA LEU A 161 17.05 -10.48 15.69
C LEU A 161 18.35 -9.65 15.68
N GLU A 162 18.49 -8.72 14.73
CA GLU A 162 19.65 -7.82 14.64
C GLU A 162 19.70 -6.77 15.76
N THR A 163 18.59 -6.52 16.46
CA THR A 163 18.54 -5.52 17.54
C THR A 163 19.09 -6.05 18.87
N PHE A 164 19.37 -7.35 18.97
CA PHE A 164 20.04 -7.91 20.15
C PHE A 164 21.55 -7.64 20.09
N LEU A 165 22.04 -6.79 20.99
CA LEU A 165 23.47 -6.60 21.21
C LEU A 165 24.01 -7.78 22.04
N PRO A 166 24.85 -8.65 21.48
CA PRO A 166 25.46 -9.73 22.24
C PRO A 166 26.45 -9.16 23.26
N ILE A 167 26.10 -9.26 24.54
CA ILE A 167 26.95 -8.83 25.67
C ILE A 167 27.57 -10.07 26.31
N CYS A 168 28.88 -10.05 26.55
CA CYS A 168 29.56 -11.12 27.29
C CYS A 168 29.04 -11.15 28.73
N SER A 169 28.54 -12.30 29.18
CA SER A 169 27.99 -12.45 30.55
C SER A 169 29.02 -12.15 31.63
N GLN A 170 30.29 -12.49 31.38
CA GLN A 170 31.40 -12.36 32.33
C GLN A 170 31.97 -10.95 32.41
N CYS A 171 32.34 -10.35 31.27
CA CYS A 171 33.09 -9.09 31.24
C CYS A 171 32.32 -7.90 30.65
N LYS A 172 31.04 -8.10 30.28
CA LYS A 172 30.12 -7.08 29.74
C LYS A 172 30.56 -6.36 28.46
N LYS A 173 31.58 -6.86 27.77
CA LYS A 173 31.95 -6.41 26.42
C LYS A 173 30.82 -6.70 25.42
N ILE A 174 30.65 -5.82 24.44
CA ILE A 174 29.73 -6.02 23.31
C ILE A 174 30.51 -6.64 22.15
N ARG A 175 29.92 -7.62 21.46
CA ARG A 175 30.43 -8.12 20.18
C ARG A 175 29.78 -7.36 19.02
N ASP A 176 30.61 -6.72 18.21
CA ASP A 176 30.14 -5.99 17.03
C ASP A 176 29.77 -6.93 15.86
N LYS A 177 29.33 -6.34 14.74
CA LYS A 177 28.96 -7.09 13.53
C LYS A 177 30.14 -7.81 12.88
N GLN A 178 31.37 -7.40 13.16
CA GLN A 178 32.60 -8.01 12.67
C GLN A 178 33.08 -9.15 13.58
N GLY A 179 32.42 -9.37 14.72
CA GLY A 179 32.77 -10.39 15.70
C GLY A 179 33.83 -9.96 16.71
N VAL A 180 34.23 -8.69 16.72
CA VAL A 180 35.23 -8.14 17.64
C VAL A 180 34.55 -7.73 18.95
N TRP A 181 35.19 -8.08 20.07
CA TRP A 181 34.70 -7.74 21.41
C TRP A 181 35.27 -6.41 21.89
N GLN A 182 34.39 -5.45 22.15
CA GLN A 182 34.75 -4.09 22.55
C GLN A 182 34.10 -3.71 23.88
N GLN A 183 34.65 -2.73 24.59
CA GLN A 183 34.01 -2.17 25.78
C GLN A 183 32.71 -1.45 25.40
N LEU A 184 31.76 -1.44 26.33
CA LEU A 184 30.42 -0.86 26.15
C LEU A 184 30.50 0.61 25.72
N GLU A 185 31.34 1.37 26.39
CA GLU A 185 31.53 2.81 26.19
C GLU A 185 32.10 3.10 24.81
N VAL A 186 33.07 2.30 24.37
CA VAL A 186 33.68 2.40 23.04
C VAL A 186 32.64 2.07 21.96
N TYR A 187 31.90 0.98 22.15
CA TYR A 187 30.89 0.54 21.19
C TYR A 187 29.76 1.56 21.04
N ILE A 188 29.20 2.04 22.15
CA ILE A 188 28.13 3.04 22.13
C ILE A 188 28.65 4.37 21.58
N GLY A 189 29.81 4.86 22.04
CA GLY A 189 30.37 6.12 21.55
C GLY A 189 30.70 6.13 20.05
N GLN A 190 30.95 4.97 19.44
CA GLN A 190 31.12 4.83 17.99
C GLN A 190 29.79 4.72 17.21
N HIS A 191 28.72 4.26 17.86
CA HIS A 191 27.43 3.97 17.21
C HIS A 191 26.31 4.94 17.61
N SER A 192 26.56 5.89 18.51
CA SER A 192 25.67 6.98 18.89
C SER A 192 26.44 8.28 19.08
N ASP A 193 25.75 9.42 18.97
CA ASP A 193 26.30 10.75 19.27
C ASP A 193 26.41 11.01 20.79
N THR A 194 26.85 10.02 21.56
CA THR A 194 26.88 10.09 23.03
C THR A 194 28.31 10.17 23.55
N GLN A 195 28.59 11.17 24.38
CA GLN A 195 29.85 11.29 25.11
C GLN A 195 29.67 10.85 26.56
N PHE A 196 30.60 10.05 27.07
CA PHE A 196 30.55 9.54 28.44
C PHE A 196 31.40 10.42 29.37
N SER A 197 30.79 10.91 30.45
CA SER A 197 31.52 11.44 31.61
C SER A 197 31.72 10.34 32.65
N HIS A 198 32.83 10.40 33.38
CA HIS A 198 33.11 9.42 34.43
C HIS A 198 32.75 10.04 35.78
N GLY A 199 31.89 9.37 36.54
CA GLY A 199 31.46 9.78 37.87
C GLY A 199 31.18 8.56 38.75
N TYR A 200 31.23 8.76 40.06
CA TYR A 200 30.86 7.72 41.02
C TYR A 200 29.38 7.84 41.36
N CYS A 201 28.64 6.73 41.35
CA CYS A 201 27.32 6.71 41.95
C CYS A 201 27.43 6.86 43.48
N PRO A 202 26.35 7.28 44.18
CA PRO A 202 26.38 7.49 45.63
C PRO A 202 26.87 6.27 46.43
N GLU A 203 26.51 5.06 46.00
CA GLU A 203 26.96 3.81 46.62
C GLU A 203 28.47 3.60 46.48
N CYS A 204 29.01 3.77 45.27
CA CYS A 204 30.44 3.62 45.03
C CYS A 204 31.26 4.70 45.74
N ALA A 205 30.76 5.95 45.74
CA ALA A 205 31.39 7.04 46.48
C ALA A 205 31.45 6.75 47.98
N LYS A 206 30.34 6.29 48.59
CA LYS A 206 30.30 5.89 50.01
C LYS A 206 31.28 4.77 50.33
N ARG A 207 31.34 3.73 49.48
CA ARG A 207 32.28 2.62 49.68
C ARG A 207 33.73 3.10 49.67
N ILE A 208 34.11 3.91 48.69
CA ILE A 208 35.47 4.47 48.60
C ILE A 208 35.76 5.39 49.80
N MET A 209 34.80 6.22 50.20
CA MET A 209 34.96 7.08 51.38
C MET A 209 35.08 6.28 52.69
N LYS A 210 34.39 5.14 52.80
CA LYS A 210 34.51 4.21 53.93
C LYS A 210 35.87 3.50 53.95
N GLU A 211 36.32 2.99 52.81
CA GLU A 211 37.65 2.38 52.64
C GLU A 211 38.78 3.38 52.91
N ALA A 212 38.59 4.64 52.53
CA ALA A 212 39.53 5.73 52.82
C ALA A 212 39.48 6.23 54.28
N GLY A 213 38.63 5.66 55.15
CA GLY A 213 38.49 6.05 56.56
C GLY A 213 37.84 7.42 56.79
N LEU A 214 37.26 8.02 55.75
CA LEU A 214 36.61 9.34 55.81
C LEU A 214 35.16 9.25 56.31
N LEU A 215 34.56 8.05 56.27
CA LEU A 215 33.28 7.74 56.88
C LEU A 215 33.51 6.70 57.99
N ASN A 216 33.64 7.18 59.23
CA ASN A 216 33.53 6.32 60.40
C ASN A 216 32.05 6.09 60.72
N ASP A 217 31.70 4.83 60.95
CA ASP A 217 30.35 4.33 61.27
C ASP A 217 29.90 4.75 62.69
N LYS A 218 30.02 6.04 63.01
CA LYS A 218 29.66 6.63 64.30
C LYS A 218 28.55 7.67 64.12
N THR A 219 27.39 7.22 63.66
CA THR A 219 26.12 7.89 63.91
C THR A 219 25.04 6.82 64.01
N GLY A 220 24.93 6.26 65.21
CA GLY A 220 23.68 5.65 65.69
C GLY A 220 22.73 6.73 66.17
#